data_AF-A0A328Q1U8-F1
#
_entry.id   AF-A0A328Q1U8-F1
#
_cell.length_a   1.000
_cell.length_b   1.000
_cell.length_c   1.000
_cell.angle_alpha   90.00
_cell.angle_beta   90.00
_cell.angle_gamma   90.00
#
_symmetry.space_group_name_H-M   'P 1'
#
loop_
_entity.id
_entity.type
_entity.pdbx_description
1 polymer ?
#
loop_
_entity_poly.entity_id
_entity_poly.type
_entity_poly.pdbx_seq_one_letter_code
_entity_poly.pdbx_strand_id
1 'polypeptide(L)'
;MNYIVCRNCKRVIEVKENTPLVFDKCENCGHTLEFAADNRDLQFILNDVEVPKIAYHKICAKCKSLNPRETGACLFCGSTSFKYQYDLDSLNKYKNSLNLNQMQMTNMSDNYQQSISNNWLYRILALILGIIDFFFVVMIGLGLIIGDGPLPTDSMAFIMQHFNMMMIVLIVALFVSGFLSIFILPKMKYKDSFMLSGLLGLIIGLITIITTTDILVIIPSMVLCAIITGIGGLVAQFIVHKIIGRFFGR
;
A
#
# COMPACT_ATOMS: atom_id res chain seq x y z
N MET A 1 30.59 -30.65 19.93
CA MET A 1 30.82 -31.89 19.17
C MET A 1 30.10 -31.71 17.86
N ASN A 2 30.83 -31.88 16.75
CA ASN A 2 30.34 -31.58 15.41
C ASN A 2 30.09 -32.88 14.66
N TYR A 3 29.13 -32.89 13.72
CA TYR A 3 28.73 -34.08 13.00
C TYR A 3 28.63 -33.82 11.49
N ILE A 4 28.88 -34.86 10.70
CA ILE A 4 28.54 -34.92 9.27
C ILE A 4 27.42 -35.94 9.09
N VAL A 5 26.37 -35.58 8.37
CA VAL A 5 25.13 -36.37 8.28
C VAL A 5 24.70 -36.55 6.81
N CYS A 6 24.38 -37.78 6.36
CA CYS A 6 23.58 -37.97 5.13
C CYS A 6 22.11 -37.89 5.50
N ARG A 7 21.41 -36.86 5.01
CA ARG A 7 19.96 -36.67 5.22
C ARG A 7 19.12 -37.86 4.74
N ASN A 8 19.55 -38.53 3.68
CA ASN A 8 18.82 -39.65 3.07
C ASN A 8 18.96 -40.98 3.84
N CYS A 9 20.19 -41.38 4.22
CA CYS A 9 20.41 -42.66 4.93
C CYS A 9 20.59 -42.51 6.45
N LYS A 10 20.48 -41.28 6.97
CA LYS A 10 20.60 -40.94 8.41
C LYS A 10 21.91 -41.39 9.06
N ARG A 11 22.95 -41.65 8.27
CA ARG A 11 24.29 -41.98 8.77
C ARG A 11 24.93 -40.71 9.33
N VAL A 12 25.48 -40.83 10.54
CA VAL A 12 26.12 -39.74 11.28
C VAL A 12 27.59 -40.11 11.51
N ILE A 13 28.50 -39.15 11.28
CA ILE A 13 29.92 -39.28 11.52
C ILE A 13 30.35 -38.14 12.44
N GLU A 14 30.97 -38.46 13.58
CA GLU A 14 31.51 -37.46 14.51
C GLU A 14 32.80 -36.85 13.97
N VAL A 15 32.88 -35.53 13.95
CA VAL A 15 34.05 -34.77 13.50
C VAL A 15 34.82 -34.25 14.71
N LYS A 16 36.14 -34.47 14.70
CA LYS A 16 37.06 -33.91 15.68
C LYS A 16 37.49 -32.50 15.23
N GLU A 17 37.70 -31.59 16.18
CA GLU A 17 37.89 -30.14 15.93
C GLU A 17 39.09 -29.76 15.04
N ASN A 18 39.97 -30.70 14.66
CA ASN A 18 41.16 -30.45 13.84
C ASN A 18 41.24 -31.30 12.55
N THR A 19 40.16 -31.97 12.14
CA THR A 19 40.15 -32.75 10.89
C THR A 19 39.53 -31.95 9.75
N PRO A 20 40.15 -31.92 8.55
CA PRO A 20 39.57 -31.25 7.40
C PRO A 20 38.22 -31.88 7.05
N LEU A 21 37.20 -31.05 6.89
CA LEU A 21 35.85 -31.47 6.53
C LEU A 21 35.81 -31.77 5.03
N VAL A 22 35.51 -33.02 4.67
CA VAL A 22 35.30 -33.44 3.28
C VAL A 22 33.79 -33.62 3.06
N PHE A 23 33.20 -32.73 2.25
CA PHE A 23 31.77 -32.72 1.92
C PHE A 23 31.47 -33.46 0.62
N ASP A 24 32.06 -34.63 0.44
CA ASP A 24 31.77 -35.48 -0.70
C ASP A 24 30.36 -36.08 -0.61
N LYS A 25 29.95 -36.80 -1.65
CA LYS A 25 28.73 -37.62 -1.62
C LYS A 25 28.90 -38.71 -0.57
N CYS A 26 27.83 -38.99 0.18
CA CYS A 26 27.84 -40.09 1.13
C CYS A 26 28.14 -41.41 0.43
N GLU A 27 29.11 -42.15 0.95
CA GLU A 27 29.56 -43.44 0.41
C GLU A 27 28.43 -44.48 0.24
N ASN A 28 27.39 -44.40 1.08
CA ASN A 28 26.29 -45.36 1.08
C ASN A 28 25.10 -44.94 0.20
N CYS A 29 24.74 -43.65 0.25
CA CYS A 29 23.51 -43.13 -0.38
C CYS A 29 23.79 -42.31 -1.65
N GLY A 30 25.03 -41.90 -1.92
CA GLY A 30 25.41 -40.99 -3.02
C GLY A 30 24.86 -39.57 -2.91
N HIS A 31 24.11 -39.25 -1.84
CA HIS A 31 23.52 -37.93 -1.60
C HIS A 31 24.50 -37.01 -0.89
N THR A 32 24.21 -35.70 -0.95
CA THR A 32 24.99 -34.64 -0.31
C THR A 32 25.02 -34.81 1.20
N LEU A 33 26.21 -34.63 1.78
CA LEU A 33 26.41 -34.60 3.23
C LEU A 33 26.15 -33.19 3.77
N GLU A 34 25.51 -33.11 4.94
CA GLU A 34 25.25 -31.86 5.66
C GLU A 34 26.06 -31.81 6.96
N PHE A 35 26.47 -30.61 7.39
CA PHE A 35 27.20 -30.39 8.64
C PHE A 35 26.25 -30.01 9.77
N ALA A 36 26.43 -30.61 10.94
CA ALA A 36 25.78 -30.21 12.17
C ALA A 36 26.84 -29.72 13.16
N ALA A 37 26.71 -28.48 13.64
CA ALA A 37 27.68 -27.90 14.58
C ALA A 37 27.47 -28.42 16.02
N ASP A 38 26.26 -28.85 16.35
CA ASP A 38 25.92 -29.36 17.68
C ASP A 38 24.88 -30.49 17.63
N ASN A 39 24.58 -31.05 18.80
CA ASN A 39 23.57 -32.10 18.95
C ASN A 39 22.14 -31.65 18.56
N ARG A 40 21.86 -30.34 18.59
CA ARG A 40 20.54 -29.81 18.24
C ARG A 40 20.39 -29.76 16.73
N ASP A 41 21.39 -29.24 16.03
CA ASP A 41 21.50 -29.24 14.57
C ASP A 41 21.47 -30.66 14.01
N LEU A 42 22.14 -31.61 14.69
CA LEU A 42 22.10 -33.02 14.34
C LEU A 42 20.67 -33.56 14.38
N GLN A 43 19.92 -33.27 15.44
CA GLN A 43 18.52 -33.68 15.57
C GLN A 43 17.61 -32.99 14.55
N PHE A 44 17.89 -31.73 14.18
CA PHE A 44 17.14 -31.04 13.15
C PHE A 44 17.34 -31.68 11.77
N ILE A 45 18.58 -32.01 11.40
CA ILE A 45 18.90 -32.65 10.12
C ILE A 45 18.32 -34.07 10.05
N LEU A 46 18.42 -34.86 11.13
CA LEU A 46 17.90 -36.23 11.17
C LEU A 46 16.37 -36.32 11.13
N ASN A 47 15.69 -35.28 11.64
CA ASN A 47 14.24 -35.17 11.67
C ASN A 47 13.67 -34.33 10.53
N ASP A 48 14.49 -33.96 9.55
CA ASP A 48 14.08 -33.22 8.36
C ASP A 48 13.46 -31.85 8.67
N VAL A 49 13.93 -31.22 9.76
CA VAL A 49 13.41 -29.95 10.27
C VAL A 49 14.10 -28.78 9.56
N GLU A 50 13.39 -28.17 8.61
CA GLU A 50 13.90 -26.97 7.91
C GLU A 50 13.76 -25.73 8.78
N VAL A 51 14.88 -25.18 9.26
CA VAL A 51 14.91 -23.96 10.07
C VAL A 51 14.40 -22.76 9.23
N PRO A 52 13.48 -21.92 9.76
CA PRO A 52 12.90 -20.83 9.01
C PRO A 52 13.96 -19.79 8.64
N LYS A 53 13.99 -19.42 7.35
CA LYS A 53 14.86 -18.36 6.84
C LYS A 53 14.29 -17.01 7.26
N ILE A 54 15.14 -16.12 7.73
CA ILE A 54 14.75 -14.75 8.08
C ILE A 54 14.42 -14.00 6.79
N ALA A 55 13.23 -13.41 6.69
CA ALA A 55 12.76 -12.71 5.50
C ALA A 55 13.63 -11.50 5.18
N TYR A 56 13.66 -11.13 3.89
CA TYR A 56 14.38 -9.96 3.36
C TYR A 56 13.85 -8.60 3.84
N HIS A 57 12.78 -8.58 4.64
CA HIS A 57 12.10 -7.36 5.05
C HIS A 57 12.02 -7.27 6.58
N LYS A 58 12.25 -6.07 7.11
CA LYS A 58 12.11 -5.71 8.52
C LYS A 58 10.86 -4.87 8.70
N ILE A 59 10.12 -5.08 9.80
CA ILE A 59 9.00 -4.20 10.17
C ILE A 59 9.47 -3.20 11.21
N CYS A 60 9.24 -1.91 11.00
CA CYS A 60 9.53 -0.91 12.03
C CYS A 60 8.64 -1.14 13.27
N ALA A 61 9.23 -1.25 14.46
CA ALA A 61 8.45 -1.45 15.68
C ALA A 61 7.54 -0.25 16.02
N LYS A 62 7.94 0.96 15.61
CA LYS A 62 7.25 2.23 15.91
C LYS A 62 6.07 2.52 14.99
N CYS A 63 6.32 2.59 13.68
CA CYS A 63 5.28 2.91 12.70
C CYS A 63 4.72 1.69 11.96
N LYS A 64 5.29 0.50 12.21
CA LYS A 64 4.91 -0.78 11.59
C LYS A 64 5.15 -0.86 10.07
N SER A 65 5.86 0.11 9.48
CA SER A 65 6.16 0.09 8.06
C SER A 65 7.13 -1.03 7.68
N LEU A 66 6.92 -1.61 6.49
CA LEU A 66 7.84 -2.54 5.88
C LEU A 66 9.10 -1.77 5.41
N ASN A 67 10.27 -2.27 5.76
CA ASN A 67 11.56 -1.69 5.39
C ASN A 67 12.47 -2.78 4.78
N PRO A 68 13.30 -2.43 3.78
CA PRO A 68 14.34 -3.33 3.28
C PRO A 68 15.30 -3.73 4.39
N ARG A 69 15.86 -4.94 4.34
CA ARG A 69 16.80 -5.44 5.37
C ARG A 69 18.04 -4.57 5.55
N GLU A 70 18.51 -3.95 4.48
CA GLU A 70 19.75 -3.16 4.47
C GLU A 70 19.60 -1.79 5.14
N THR A 71 18.38 -1.34 5.44
CA THR A 71 18.20 -0.04 6.07
C THR A 71 18.44 -0.11 7.58
N GLY A 72 19.30 0.78 8.08
CA GLY A 72 19.61 0.93 9.50
C GLY A 72 18.53 1.69 10.29
N ALA A 73 17.68 2.44 9.58
CA ALA A 73 16.58 3.21 10.15
C ALA A 73 15.33 3.08 9.27
N CYS A 74 14.17 3.24 9.89
CA CYS A 74 12.90 3.17 9.19
C CYS A 74 12.78 4.34 8.20
N LEU A 75 12.54 4.03 6.92
CA LEU A 75 12.39 5.02 5.85
C LEU A 75 11.18 5.95 6.05
N PHE A 76 10.21 5.56 6.88
CA PHE A 76 8.99 6.33 7.11
C PHE A 76 9.02 7.19 8.38
N CYS A 77 9.67 6.73 9.46
CA CYS A 77 9.63 7.42 10.75
C CYS A 77 10.99 7.60 11.43
N GLY A 78 12.08 7.21 10.78
CA GLY A 78 13.44 7.31 11.30
C GLY A 78 13.78 6.39 12.48
N SER A 79 12.82 5.60 12.97
CA SER A 79 13.06 4.68 14.10
C SER A 79 13.99 3.53 13.71
N THR A 80 14.94 3.19 14.58
CA THR A 80 15.89 2.07 14.44
C THR A 80 15.39 0.78 15.08
N SER A 81 14.23 0.80 15.74
CA SER A 81 13.64 -0.39 16.34
C SER A 81 12.88 -1.19 15.28
N PHE A 82 13.30 -2.43 15.05
CA PHE A 82 12.71 -3.33 14.04
C PHE A 82 12.29 -4.68 14.64
N LYS A 83 11.22 -5.25 14.09
CA LYS A 83 10.83 -6.65 14.24
C LYS A 83 11.19 -7.39 12.96
N TYR A 84 11.94 -8.48 13.07
CA TYR A 84 12.27 -9.35 11.95
C TYR A 84 11.07 -10.23 11.60
N GLN A 85 10.79 -10.38 10.31
CA GLN A 85 9.84 -11.38 9.82
C GLN A 85 10.59 -12.62 9.35
N TYR A 86 9.96 -13.79 9.48
CA TYR A 86 10.43 -15.02 8.86
C TYR A 86 9.72 -15.21 7.53
N ASP A 87 10.38 -15.87 6.59
CA ASP A 87 9.80 -16.22 5.29
C ASP A 87 8.71 -17.28 5.49
N LEU A 88 7.50 -17.02 4.96
CA LEU A 88 6.30 -17.82 5.18
C LEU A 88 6.47 -19.25 4.66
N ASP A 89 7.15 -19.42 3.52
CA ASP A 89 7.38 -20.75 2.95
C ASP A 89 8.32 -21.57 3.83
N SER A 90 9.36 -20.94 4.36
CA SER A 90 10.30 -21.59 5.29
C SER A 90 9.65 -21.92 6.63
N LEU A 91 8.74 -21.07 7.11
CA LEU A 91 8.05 -21.25 8.38
C LEU A 91 6.94 -22.32 8.29
N ASN A 92 6.27 -22.43 7.15
CA ASN A 92 5.31 -23.50 6.88
C ASN A 92 6.00 -24.86 6.77
N LYS A 93 7.16 -24.93 6.12
CA LYS A 93 7.97 -26.16 6.09
C LYS A 93 8.45 -26.57 7.48
N TYR A 94 8.93 -25.61 8.28
CA TYR A 94 9.26 -25.85 9.69
C TYR A 94 8.06 -26.36 10.50
N LYS A 95 6.88 -25.74 10.34
CA LYS A 95 5.64 -26.16 11.02
C LYS A 95 5.24 -27.59 10.65
N ASN A 96 5.31 -27.92 9.36
CA ASN A 96 5.01 -29.26 8.85
C ASN A 96 6.03 -30.28 9.36
N SER A 97 7.30 -29.92 9.48
CA SER A 97 8.34 -30.80 10.02
C SER A 97 8.19 -31.07 11.53
N LEU A 98 7.49 -30.20 12.26
CA LEU A 98 7.31 -30.31 13.71
C LEU A 98 5.94 -30.82 14.16
N ASN A 99 5.02 -31.14 13.24
CA ASN A 99 3.63 -31.53 13.56
C ASN A 99 2.92 -30.56 14.54
N LEU A 100 3.35 -29.29 14.60
CA LEU A 100 2.87 -28.32 15.59
C LEU A 100 1.64 -27.60 15.01
N ASN A 101 0.46 -28.20 15.21
CA ASN A 101 -0.80 -27.64 14.74
C ASN A 101 -1.31 -26.43 15.56
N GLN A 102 -0.58 -25.95 16.58
CA GLN A 102 -1.07 -24.94 17.52
C GLN A 102 -0.09 -23.79 17.79
N MET A 103 0.43 -23.14 16.74
CA MET A 103 0.81 -21.73 16.85
C MET A 103 -0.15 -20.92 15.98
N GLN A 104 -1.02 -20.15 16.63
CA GLN A 104 -1.82 -19.12 15.98
C GLN A 104 -0.87 -18.13 15.33
N MET A 105 -0.79 -18.19 14.00
CA MET A 105 -0.16 -17.16 13.20
C MET A 105 -0.90 -15.85 13.47
N THR A 106 -0.24 -14.91 14.13
CA THR A 106 -0.60 -13.51 13.99
C THR A 106 -0.09 -13.07 12.62
N ASN A 107 -0.91 -13.33 11.60
CA ASN A 107 -0.77 -12.77 10.25
C ASN A 107 -0.70 -11.24 10.35
N MET A 108 0.50 -10.67 10.42
CA MET A 108 0.68 -9.20 10.42
C MET A 108 0.94 -8.63 9.02
N SER A 109 1.17 -9.44 7.99
CA SER A 109 1.30 -8.92 6.61
C SER A 109 -0.05 -8.49 6.03
N ASP A 110 -1.09 -9.31 6.19
CA ASP A 110 -2.44 -8.97 5.68
C ASP A 110 -3.09 -7.85 6.50
N ASN A 111 -2.90 -7.87 7.83
CA ASN A 111 -3.44 -6.84 8.71
C ASN A 111 -2.82 -5.45 8.50
N TYR A 112 -1.58 -5.35 8.01
CA TYR A 112 -0.95 -4.04 7.79
C TYR A 112 -1.35 -3.39 6.48
N GLN A 113 -1.55 -4.18 5.43
CA GLN A 113 -2.07 -3.72 4.14
C GLN A 113 -3.56 -3.33 4.25
N GLN A 114 -4.30 -4.02 5.12
CA GLN A 114 -5.69 -3.70 5.44
C GLN A 114 -5.81 -2.50 6.41
N SER A 115 -4.84 -2.31 7.31
CA SER A 115 -4.82 -1.21 8.31
C SER A 115 -4.82 0.19 7.69
N ILE A 116 -4.04 0.44 6.63
CA ILE A 116 -4.05 1.77 5.98
C ILE A 116 -5.32 1.97 5.14
N SER A 117 -5.83 0.92 4.49
CA SER A 117 -7.05 1.01 3.66
C SER A 117 -8.34 1.19 4.49
N ASN A 118 -8.33 0.75 5.75
CA ASN A 118 -9.45 0.86 6.70
C ASN A 118 -9.36 2.06 7.65
N ASN A 119 -8.27 2.83 7.63
CA ASN A 119 -8.18 4.02 8.48
C ASN A 119 -9.08 5.13 7.90
N TRP A 120 -10.32 5.17 8.38
CA TRP A 120 -11.35 6.15 8.05
C TRP A 120 -10.85 7.61 8.16
N LEU A 121 -9.92 7.87 9.08
CA LEU A 121 -9.26 9.18 9.22
C LEU A 121 -8.55 9.66 7.94
N TYR A 122 -7.82 8.78 7.25
CA TYR A 122 -7.16 9.18 5.99
C TYR A 122 -8.17 9.41 4.87
N ARG A 123 -9.28 8.68 4.87
CA ARG A 123 -10.37 8.89 3.90
C ARG A 123 -11.04 10.25 4.12
N ILE A 124 -11.29 10.62 5.37
CA ILE A 124 -11.81 11.96 5.71
C ILE A 124 -10.82 13.04 5.31
N LEU A 125 -9.53 12.85 5.63
CA LEU A 125 -8.50 13.84 5.32
C LEU A 125 -8.35 14.05 3.80
N ALA A 126 -8.41 12.97 3.02
CA ALA A 126 -8.44 13.04 1.56
C ALA A 126 -9.67 13.77 1.01
N LEU A 127 -10.83 13.56 1.63
CA LEU A 127 -12.07 14.23 1.28
C LEU A 127 -11.99 15.73 1.58
N ILE A 128 -11.52 16.11 2.77
CA ILE A 128 -11.34 17.52 3.17
C ILE A 128 -10.38 18.22 2.21
N LEU A 129 -9.23 17.61 1.91
CA LEU A 129 -8.26 18.19 0.99
C LEU A 129 -8.84 18.35 -0.41
N GLY A 130 -9.56 17.36 -0.93
CA GLY A 130 -10.21 17.51 -2.23
C GLY A 130 -11.26 18.63 -2.26
N ILE A 131 -12.03 18.86 -1.18
CA ILE A 131 -12.95 19.99 -1.10
C ILE A 131 -12.19 21.32 -1.12
N ILE A 132 -11.09 21.43 -0.35
CA ILE A 132 -10.25 22.62 -0.34
C ILE A 132 -9.68 22.89 -1.75
N ASP A 133 -9.17 21.86 -2.42
CA ASP A 133 -8.62 21.96 -3.77
C ASP A 133 -9.67 22.38 -4.79
N PHE A 134 -10.91 21.88 -4.65
CA PHE A 134 -12.03 22.32 -5.49
C PHE A 134 -12.25 23.83 -5.37
N PHE A 135 -12.40 24.35 -4.15
CA PHE A 135 -12.59 25.79 -3.94
C PHE A 135 -11.39 26.60 -4.42
N PHE A 136 -10.17 26.10 -4.21
CA PHE A 136 -8.96 26.75 -4.67
C PHE A 136 -8.92 26.89 -6.19
N VAL A 137 -9.20 25.82 -6.94
CA VAL A 137 -9.22 25.85 -8.42
C VAL A 137 -10.37 26.72 -8.94
N VAL A 138 -11.55 26.68 -8.30
CA VAL A 138 -12.67 27.56 -8.67
C VAL A 138 -12.32 29.03 -8.45
N MET A 139 -11.70 29.38 -7.31
CA MET A 139 -11.29 30.75 -7.02
C MET A 139 -10.25 31.27 -8.02
N ILE A 140 -9.27 30.44 -8.39
CA ILE A 140 -8.31 30.77 -9.44
C ILE A 140 -9.03 30.97 -10.78
N GLY A 141 -9.94 30.06 -11.15
CA GLY A 141 -10.67 30.16 -12.41
C GLY A 141 -11.57 31.40 -12.47
N LEU A 142 -12.25 31.75 -11.37
CA LEU A 142 -13.01 32.99 -11.25
C LEU A 142 -12.10 34.22 -11.39
N GLY A 143 -10.91 34.21 -10.77
CA GLY A 143 -9.91 35.26 -10.92
C GLY A 143 -9.45 35.42 -12.37
N LEU A 144 -9.28 34.32 -13.12
CA LEU A 144 -8.92 34.36 -14.54
C LEU A 144 -10.05 34.90 -15.43
N ILE A 145 -11.31 34.66 -15.07
CA ILE A 145 -12.47 35.17 -15.83
C ILE A 145 -12.70 36.66 -15.57
N ILE A 146 -12.56 37.10 -14.31
CA ILE A 146 -12.73 38.52 -13.92
C ILE A 146 -11.53 39.37 -14.38
N GLY A 147 -10.32 38.80 -14.32
CA GLY A 147 -9.08 39.52 -14.60
C GLY A 147 -8.85 40.69 -13.64
N ASP A 148 -8.23 41.77 -14.13
CA ASP A 148 -8.03 43.03 -13.38
C ASP A 148 -9.26 43.96 -13.44
N GLY A 149 -10.41 43.46 -13.91
CA GLY A 149 -11.63 44.23 -14.05
C GLY A 149 -12.32 44.53 -12.71
N PRO A 150 -13.16 45.58 -12.64
CA PRO A 150 -14.00 45.82 -11.48
C PRO A 150 -14.97 44.64 -11.27
N LEU A 151 -15.27 44.33 -10.01
CA LEU A 151 -16.21 43.28 -9.65
C LEU A 151 -17.58 43.55 -10.30
N PRO A 152 -18.22 42.55 -10.94
CA PRO A 152 -19.51 42.74 -11.58
C PRO A 152 -20.57 43.10 -10.52
N THR A 153 -21.29 44.19 -10.75
CA THR A 153 -22.38 44.64 -9.87
C THR A 153 -23.59 43.71 -9.97
N ASP A 154 -23.82 43.12 -11.15
CA ASP A 154 -24.85 42.09 -11.37
C ASP A 154 -24.22 40.71 -11.58
N SER A 155 -24.30 39.87 -10.56
CA SER A 155 -23.76 38.50 -10.58
C SER A 155 -24.46 37.60 -11.61
N MET A 156 -25.77 37.76 -11.79
CA MET A 156 -26.56 36.95 -12.72
C MET A 156 -26.21 37.27 -14.19
N ALA A 157 -26.06 38.55 -14.53
CA ALA A 157 -25.67 38.99 -15.87
C ALA A 157 -24.26 38.50 -16.21
N PHE A 158 -23.34 38.57 -15.25
CA PHE A 158 -21.98 38.06 -15.39
C PHE A 158 -21.93 36.54 -15.63
N ILE A 159 -22.70 35.76 -14.88
CA ILE A 159 -22.78 34.29 -15.07
C ILE A 159 -23.31 33.95 -16.46
N MET A 160 -24.35 34.64 -16.93
CA MET A 160 -24.91 34.40 -18.27
C MET A 160 -23.94 34.78 -19.39
N GLN A 161 -23.21 35.88 -19.23
CA GLN A 161 -22.23 36.34 -20.21
C GLN A 161 -21.01 35.41 -20.31
N HIS A 162 -20.57 34.82 -19.19
CA HIS A 162 -19.39 33.96 -19.12
C HIS A 162 -19.72 32.47 -18.89
N PHE A 163 -20.95 32.05 -19.21
CA PHE A 163 -21.46 30.71 -18.90
C PHE A 163 -20.52 29.58 -19.35
N ASN A 164 -20.02 29.65 -20.59
CA ASN A 164 -19.13 28.61 -21.14
C ASN A 164 -17.81 28.52 -20.36
N MET A 165 -17.22 29.66 -19.98
CA MET A 165 -15.95 29.68 -19.23
C MET A 165 -16.15 29.16 -17.81
N MET A 166 -17.25 29.54 -17.15
CA MET A 166 -17.61 29.04 -15.82
C MET A 166 -17.80 27.52 -15.82
N MET A 167 -18.47 26.98 -16.83
CA MET A 167 -18.66 25.54 -16.99
C MET A 167 -17.33 24.81 -17.17
N ILE A 168 -16.41 25.35 -17.97
CA ILE A 168 -15.07 24.75 -18.15
C ILE A 168 -14.29 24.76 -16.83
N VAL A 169 -14.26 25.90 -16.13
CA VAL A 169 -13.61 26.02 -14.82
C VAL A 169 -14.17 25.00 -13.84
N LEU A 170 -15.49 24.84 -13.80
CA LEU A 170 -16.16 23.92 -12.89
C LEU A 170 -15.82 22.45 -13.22
N ILE A 171 -15.82 22.06 -14.50
CA ILE A 171 -15.42 20.72 -14.93
C ILE A 171 -13.96 20.44 -14.57
N VAL A 172 -13.06 21.39 -14.84
CA VAL A 172 -11.62 21.25 -14.51
C VAL A 172 -11.42 21.17 -13.00
N ALA A 173 -12.11 21.99 -12.21
CA ALA A 173 -12.04 21.96 -10.75
C ALA A 173 -12.50 20.63 -10.17
N LEU A 174 -13.63 20.09 -10.65
CA LEU A 174 -14.11 18.76 -10.24
C LEU A 174 -13.11 17.66 -10.62
N PHE A 175 -12.57 17.71 -11.84
CA PHE A 175 -11.60 16.73 -12.30
C PHE A 175 -10.31 16.75 -11.45
N VAL A 176 -9.75 17.95 -11.22
CA VAL A 176 -8.52 18.14 -10.44
C VAL A 176 -8.72 17.77 -8.97
N SER A 177 -9.85 18.14 -8.38
CA SER A 177 -10.19 17.76 -6.99
C SER A 177 -10.27 16.24 -6.82
N GLY A 178 -10.93 15.54 -7.75
CA GLY A 178 -10.95 14.08 -7.79
C GLY A 178 -9.55 13.48 -7.95
N PHE A 179 -8.73 14.08 -8.82
CA PHE A 179 -7.36 13.65 -9.09
C PHE A 179 -6.44 13.77 -7.87
N LEU A 180 -6.42 14.91 -7.20
CA LEU A 180 -5.52 15.20 -6.08
C LEU A 180 -5.87 14.39 -4.82
N SER A 181 -7.16 14.12 -4.58
CA SER A 181 -7.63 13.38 -3.41
C SER A 181 -6.97 11.99 -3.24
N ILE A 182 -6.51 11.38 -4.34
CA ILE A 182 -5.94 10.02 -4.33
C ILE A 182 -4.44 9.99 -4.05
N PHE A 183 -3.71 11.09 -4.28
CA PHE A 183 -2.27 11.14 -3.97
C PHE A 183 -1.98 10.95 -2.48
N ILE A 184 -2.97 11.22 -1.62
CA ILE A 184 -2.90 11.01 -0.17
C ILE A 184 -3.02 9.51 0.19
N LEU A 185 -3.65 8.71 -0.68
CA LEU A 185 -3.98 7.30 -0.46
C LEU A 185 -3.46 6.41 -1.62
N PRO A 186 -2.13 6.31 -1.82
CA PRO A 186 -1.54 5.72 -3.02
C PRO A 186 -1.78 4.21 -3.21
N LYS A 187 -2.30 3.50 -2.19
CA LYS A 187 -2.47 2.03 -2.20
C LYS A 187 -3.94 1.58 -2.16
N MET A 188 -4.84 2.33 -2.80
CA MET A 188 -6.25 1.94 -2.91
C MET A 188 -6.54 1.09 -4.15
N LYS A 189 -7.57 0.23 -4.06
CA LYS A 189 -8.12 -0.46 -5.23
C LYS A 189 -8.80 0.57 -6.13
N TYR A 190 -8.80 0.36 -7.45
CA TYR A 190 -9.46 1.25 -8.42
C TYR A 190 -10.94 1.52 -8.08
N LYS A 191 -11.66 0.49 -7.60
CA LYS A 191 -13.05 0.62 -7.13
C LYS A 191 -13.19 1.58 -5.94
N ASP A 192 -12.28 1.49 -4.97
CA ASP A 192 -12.31 2.32 -3.76
C ASP A 192 -11.91 3.76 -4.08
N SER A 193 -10.99 3.95 -5.02
CA SER A 193 -10.61 5.26 -5.56
C SER A 193 -11.79 5.95 -6.25
N PHE A 194 -12.51 5.26 -7.15
CA PHE A 194 -13.71 5.81 -7.77
C PHE A 194 -14.79 6.15 -6.74
N MET A 195 -15.01 5.27 -5.76
CA MET A 195 -16.02 5.48 -4.72
C MET A 195 -15.69 6.69 -3.84
N LEU A 196 -14.42 6.87 -3.45
CA LEU A 196 -13.97 8.01 -2.64
C LEU A 196 -14.10 9.34 -3.40
N SER A 197 -13.59 9.40 -4.62
CA SER A 197 -13.66 10.62 -5.44
C SER A 197 -15.09 10.93 -5.91
N GLY A 198 -15.91 9.91 -6.16
CA GLY A 198 -17.33 10.08 -6.45
C GLY A 198 -18.13 10.60 -5.25
N LEU A 199 -17.81 10.16 -4.04
CA LEU A 199 -18.42 10.67 -2.81
C LEU A 199 -18.08 12.14 -2.59
N LEU A 200 -16.86 12.55 -2.92
CA LEU A 200 -16.47 13.96 -2.93
C LEU A 200 -17.30 14.78 -3.94
N GLY A 201 -17.53 14.25 -5.14
CA GLY A 201 -18.40 14.90 -6.13
C GLY A 201 -19.87 14.99 -5.70
N LEU A 202 -20.37 14.01 -4.95
CA LEU A 202 -21.69 14.09 -4.33
C LEU A 202 -21.77 15.20 -3.28
N ILE A 203 -20.75 15.35 -2.43
CA ILE A 203 -20.72 16.40 -1.41
C ILE A 203 -20.66 17.79 -2.05
N ILE A 204 -19.84 17.96 -3.08
CA ILE A 204 -19.81 19.21 -3.85
C ILE A 204 -21.14 19.42 -4.58
N GLY A 205 -21.71 18.37 -5.14
CA GLY A 205 -23.02 18.39 -5.79
C GLY A 205 -24.15 18.79 -4.83
N LEU A 206 -24.09 18.42 -3.55
CA LEU A 206 -25.08 18.87 -2.56
C LEU A 206 -25.10 20.38 -2.35
N ILE A 207 -24.00 21.08 -2.66
CA ILE A 207 -23.93 22.55 -2.56
C ILE A 207 -24.91 23.20 -3.55
N THR A 208 -25.28 22.52 -4.65
CA THR A 208 -26.26 23.05 -5.62
C THR A 208 -27.68 23.19 -5.05
N ILE A 209 -27.98 22.53 -3.91
CA ILE A 209 -29.24 22.72 -3.16
C ILE A 209 -29.38 24.16 -2.68
N ILE A 210 -28.26 24.84 -2.37
CA ILE A 210 -28.27 26.23 -1.91
C ILE A 210 -28.71 27.17 -3.05
N THR A 211 -28.40 26.82 -4.29
CA THR A 211 -28.65 27.67 -5.47
C THR A 211 -29.98 27.39 -6.17
N THR A 212 -30.46 26.15 -6.13
CA THR A 212 -31.69 25.74 -6.85
C THR A 212 -32.55 24.86 -5.96
N THR A 213 -33.84 25.17 -5.86
CA THR A 213 -34.82 24.35 -5.11
C THR A 213 -35.41 23.19 -5.93
N ASP A 214 -35.18 23.19 -7.25
CA ASP A 214 -35.76 22.21 -8.16
C ASP A 214 -35.03 20.87 -8.09
N ILE A 215 -35.71 19.87 -7.52
CA ILE A 215 -35.20 18.51 -7.34
C ILE A 215 -34.76 17.89 -8.67
N LEU A 216 -35.47 18.22 -9.76
CA LEU A 216 -35.17 17.74 -11.11
C LEU A 216 -33.81 18.23 -11.65
N VAL A 217 -33.27 19.33 -11.11
CA VAL A 217 -31.96 19.88 -11.50
C VAL A 217 -30.87 19.41 -10.52
N ILE A 218 -31.22 19.25 -9.25
CA ILE A 218 -30.30 18.79 -8.20
C ILE A 218 -29.82 17.36 -8.47
N ILE A 219 -30.73 16.41 -8.75
CA ILE A 219 -30.34 15.00 -8.95
C ILE A 219 -29.34 14.82 -10.11
N PRO A 220 -29.61 15.31 -11.34
CA PRO A 220 -28.66 15.12 -12.44
C PRO A 220 -27.35 15.89 -12.21
N SER A 221 -27.37 17.07 -11.58
CA SER A 221 -26.13 17.79 -11.26
C SER A 221 -25.26 17.02 -10.27
N MET A 222 -25.85 16.45 -9.20
CA MET A 222 -25.14 15.60 -8.25
C MET A 222 -24.51 14.37 -8.93
N VAL A 223 -25.25 13.71 -9.81
CA VAL A 223 -24.76 12.54 -10.55
C VAL A 223 -23.61 12.93 -11.49
N LEU A 224 -23.75 14.03 -12.24
CA LEU A 224 -22.69 14.53 -13.13
C LEU A 224 -21.43 14.89 -12.34
N CYS A 225 -21.55 15.60 -11.22
CA CYS A 225 -20.42 15.91 -10.36
C CYS A 225 -19.71 14.65 -9.87
N ALA A 226 -20.46 13.65 -9.39
CA ALA A 226 -19.90 12.39 -8.92
C ALA A 226 -19.16 11.60 -10.01
N ILE A 227 -19.68 11.60 -11.25
CA ILE A 227 -19.05 10.93 -12.38
C ILE A 227 -17.74 11.64 -12.74
N ILE A 228 -17.75 12.97 -12.87
CA ILE A 228 -16.56 13.75 -13.27
C ILE A 228 -15.44 13.60 -12.25
N THR A 229 -15.73 13.78 -10.95
CA THR A 229 -14.73 13.61 -9.89
C THR A 229 -14.26 12.16 -9.80
N GLY A 230 -15.17 11.19 -9.97
CA GLY A 230 -14.86 9.76 -9.99
C GLY A 230 -13.88 9.39 -11.11
N ILE A 231 -14.07 9.93 -12.32
CA ILE A 231 -13.16 9.74 -13.45
C ILE A 231 -11.79 10.35 -13.15
N GLY A 232 -11.75 11.59 -12.63
CA GLY A 232 -10.50 12.22 -12.19
C GLY A 232 -9.75 11.34 -11.19
N GLY A 233 -10.48 10.70 -10.28
CA GLY A 233 -9.93 9.76 -9.33
C GLY A 233 -9.33 8.50 -9.98
N LEU A 234 -10.06 7.85 -10.88
CA LEU A 234 -9.55 6.66 -11.59
C LEU A 234 -8.26 6.96 -12.36
N VAL A 235 -8.20 8.11 -13.03
CA VAL A 235 -7.03 8.55 -13.79
C VAL A 235 -5.84 8.75 -12.86
N ALA A 236 -6.02 9.40 -11.70
CA ALA A 236 -4.96 9.56 -10.71
C ALA A 236 -4.43 8.21 -10.24
N GLN A 237 -5.32 7.27 -9.90
CA GLN A 237 -4.89 5.95 -9.43
C GLN A 237 -4.11 5.17 -10.49
N PHE A 238 -4.50 5.29 -11.77
CA PHE A 238 -3.75 4.69 -12.88
C PHE A 238 -2.34 5.26 -13.01
N ILE A 239 -2.20 6.59 -12.88
CA ILE A 239 -0.90 7.27 -12.93
C ILE A 239 -0.03 6.86 -11.73
N VAL A 240 -0.60 6.85 -10.53
CA VAL A 240 0.10 6.44 -9.30
C VAL A 240 0.62 5.00 -9.41
N HIS A 241 -0.20 4.06 -9.90
CA HIS A 241 0.24 2.68 -10.15
C HIS A 241 1.39 2.61 -11.14
N LYS A 242 1.32 3.37 -12.23
CA LYS A 242 2.35 3.37 -13.28
C LYS A 242 3.67 4.00 -12.81
N ILE A 243 3.61 5.04 -11.99
CA ILE A 243 4.80 5.71 -11.42
C ILE A 243 5.44 4.81 -10.36
N ILE A 244 4.65 4.28 -9.41
CA ILE A 244 5.16 3.38 -8.36
C ILE A 244 5.75 2.11 -8.97
N GLY A 245 5.11 1.53 -9.98
CA GLY A 245 5.62 0.36 -10.69
C GLY A 245 6.94 0.61 -11.44
N ARG A 246 7.22 1.85 -11.85
CA ARG A 246 8.51 2.22 -12.46
C ARG A 246 9.60 2.54 -11.45
N PHE A 247 9.24 3.11 -10.30
CA PHE A 247 10.21 3.46 -9.25
C PHE A 247 10.61 2.27 -8.36
N PHE A 248 9.69 1.32 -8.14
CA PHE A 248 9.94 0.10 -7.35
C PHE A 248 10.13 -1.15 -8.22
N GLY A 249 10.14 -0.98 -9.55
CA GLY A 249 10.45 -2.02 -10.53
C GLY A 249 11.95 -2.06 -10.87
N ARG A 250 12.78 -2.28 -9.86
CA ARG A 250 14.09 -2.94 -9.91
C ARG A 250 14.38 -3.52 -8.54
#